data_AF-A0A0J1DI16-F1
#
_entry.id   AF-A0A0J1DI16-F1
#
_cell.length_a   1.000
_cell.length_b   1.000
_cell.length_c   1.000
_cell.angle_alpha   90.00
_cell.angle_beta   90.00
_cell.angle_gamma   90.00
#
_symmetry.space_group_name_H-M   'P 1'
#
loop_
_entity.id
_entity.type
_entity.pdbx_description
1 polymer ?
#
loop_
_entity_poly.entity_id
_entity_poly.type
_entity_poly.pdbx_seq_one_letter_code
_entity_poly.pdbx_strand_id
1 'polypeptide(L)'
;MFQVTNTSSETLNLYWIDQSGKLVSYGSIPPGATRMQDTSSTHVWELASDDGKVGFKFVTSVPGDIKVGTDFQPVFTSFEEKIVQAPDGLWSSAMGYGLIDAEASLGIAHTKELPMNGQNNYAALNAIHAPSAWAAGITGKGVKVAIVDSGIAANPEISGRIVGGYDFQDGDNDPSPDNGAYRDHSLGVASIIAASHDPQYGRDTMGVAPDAQLLNVRVGSSQGSSSTNMTAGIRWAVDNGAKVICMPLQSNSPQIDQPVQDAIHYAFQHNVVTVVIGGNFSSFTPTGPALIGQALKGELIDVGNYDIMSGSPFQSSNQPGANPFAWVMASSTGWVPNSDSGYTYWNDGGTSFAGPYVAGLTALLWQQNPNATAAEIIRKITAGAELGNSKALGEFQAGHAGTALADTVTAVAGTSYDLGSGVDLLNYAGAKSAFTVTRNSDGSWDVVNKADHSVNHLVNVERLQFADTALAIDVGKGELAGEVYRLYQAALGRTPDPAGLSFWMNALDHGTSLDQIARDFVASAEFTGLYGANPSNVALVSAAYSNVLHRHPDAEGLAFWVDGINHGLSAAGLLVQFSESAENLQNVAKVIGQGFAYTPYS
;
A
#
# COMPACT_ATOMS: atom_id res chain seq x y z
N MET A 1 1.83 -19.22 6.91
CA MET A 1 2.72 -20.30 7.35
C MET A 1 4.08 -19.69 7.60
N PHE A 2 4.77 -20.05 8.68
CA PHE A 2 6.16 -19.62 8.92
C PHE A 2 6.80 -20.54 9.97
N GLN A 3 8.12 -20.55 10.05
CA GLN A 3 8.85 -21.24 11.10
C GLN A 3 9.68 -20.27 11.93
N VAL A 4 9.77 -20.52 13.23
CA VAL A 4 10.59 -19.73 14.15
C VAL A 4 11.64 -20.64 14.78
N THR A 5 12.91 -20.38 14.48
CA THR A 5 14.09 -21.01 15.08
C THR A 5 14.66 -20.13 16.18
N ASN A 6 14.65 -20.62 17.42
CA ASN A 6 15.23 -19.92 18.55
C ASN A 6 16.69 -20.35 18.76
N THR A 7 17.64 -19.48 18.46
CA THR A 7 19.06 -19.65 18.80
C THR A 7 19.52 -18.73 19.94
N SER A 8 18.59 -18.02 20.57
CA SER A 8 18.85 -17.20 21.76
C SER A 8 18.97 -18.06 23.02
N SER A 9 19.36 -17.44 24.14
CA SER A 9 19.40 -18.10 25.45
C SER A 9 18.05 -18.17 26.16
N GLU A 10 17.01 -17.47 25.66
CA GLU A 10 15.73 -17.33 26.34
C GLU A 10 14.64 -18.21 25.70
N THR A 11 13.61 -18.57 26.46
CA THR A 11 12.41 -19.20 25.87
C THR A 11 11.57 -18.11 25.21
N LEU A 12 11.15 -18.35 23.96
CA LEU A 12 10.30 -17.42 23.21
C LEU A 12 8.85 -17.89 23.24
N ASN A 13 7.93 -16.97 23.41
CA ASN A 13 6.50 -17.21 23.35
C ASN A 13 5.94 -16.52 22.10
N LEU A 14 5.25 -17.30 21.28
CA LEU A 14 4.57 -16.84 20.09
C LEU A 14 3.09 -16.65 20.40
N TYR A 15 2.58 -15.47 20.08
CA TYR A 15 1.20 -15.05 20.21
C TYR A 15 0.68 -14.59 18.85
N TRP A 16 -0.64 -14.64 18.67
CA TRP A 16 -1.32 -13.87 17.63
C TRP A 16 -2.26 -12.87 18.30
N ILE A 17 -2.47 -11.72 17.67
CA ILE A 17 -3.34 -10.66 18.16
C ILE A 17 -4.70 -10.83 17.49
N ASP A 18 -5.75 -10.96 18.29
CA ASP A 18 -7.11 -11.06 17.77
C ASP A 18 -7.68 -9.72 17.32
N GLN A 19 -8.87 -9.73 16.71
CA GLN A 19 -9.53 -8.53 16.18
C GLN A 19 -9.87 -7.48 17.27
N SER A 20 -9.82 -7.86 18.55
CA SER A 20 -10.00 -6.93 19.68
C SER A 20 -8.68 -6.35 20.20
N GLY A 21 -7.55 -6.73 19.61
CA GLY A 21 -6.21 -6.32 20.04
C GLY A 21 -5.63 -7.17 21.17
N LYS A 22 -6.26 -8.29 21.54
CA LYS A 22 -5.82 -9.13 22.65
C LYS A 22 -4.82 -10.19 22.17
N LEU A 23 -3.75 -10.40 22.96
CA LEU A 23 -2.80 -11.47 22.74
C LEU A 23 -3.42 -12.84 23.04
N VAL A 24 -3.41 -13.71 22.03
CA VAL A 24 -3.81 -15.10 22.11
C VAL A 24 -2.55 -15.95 21.97
N SER A 25 -2.23 -16.72 23.02
CA SER A 25 -1.04 -17.57 23.01
C SER A 25 -1.16 -18.63 21.91
N TYR A 26 -0.17 -18.66 21.02
CA TYR A 26 -0.02 -19.72 20.05
C TYR A 26 0.89 -20.80 20.62
N GLY A 27 1.93 -20.45 21.38
CA GLY A 27 2.77 -21.37 22.18
C GLY A 27 4.26 -21.02 22.20
N SER A 28 5.07 -21.85 22.85
CA SER A 28 6.46 -21.54 23.21
C SER A 28 7.53 -22.28 22.40
N ILE A 29 8.74 -21.70 22.35
CA ILE A 29 9.88 -22.10 21.53
C ILE A 29 11.14 -22.03 22.42
N PRO A 30 11.55 -23.17 23.03
CA PRO A 30 12.74 -23.21 23.89
C PRO A 30 14.05 -22.90 23.12
N PRO A 31 15.14 -22.54 23.82
CA PRO A 31 16.47 -22.42 23.21
C PRO A 31 16.85 -23.66 22.39
N GLY A 32 17.29 -23.45 21.15
CA GLY A 32 17.66 -24.50 20.19
C GLY A 32 16.50 -25.16 19.47
N ALA A 33 15.24 -24.77 19.73
CA ALA A 33 14.07 -25.34 19.08
C ALA A 33 13.62 -24.54 17.84
N THR A 34 12.97 -25.24 16.91
CA THR A 34 12.24 -24.63 15.80
C THR A 34 10.76 -24.96 15.93
N ARG A 35 9.89 -24.00 15.63
CA ARG A 35 8.44 -24.18 15.65
C ARG A 35 7.81 -23.72 14.35
N MET A 36 7.03 -24.62 13.74
CA MET A 36 6.24 -24.36 12.53
C MET A 36 4.87 -23.80 12.88
N GLN A 37 4.37 -22.91 12.03
CA GLN A 37 3.01 -22.41 11.96
C GLN A 37 2.46 -22.82 10.59
N ASP A 38 1.56 -23.81 10.55
CA ASP A 38 1.19 -24.54 9.33
C ASP A 38 -0.17 -24.12 8.72
N THR A 39 -0.74 -22.98 9.14
CA THR A 39 -1.95 -22.42 8.51
C THR A 39 -1.68 -21.06 7.87
N SER A 40 -2.30 -20.73 6.73
CA SER A 40 -2.27 -19.35 6.23
C SER A 40 -3.09 -18.48 7.17
N SER A 41 -2.50 -17.41 7.71
CA SER A 41 -3.21 -16.51 8.61
C SER A 41 -2.72 -15.08 8.40
N THR A 42 -3.63 -14.11 8.37
CA THR A 42 -3.34 -12.68 8.27
C THR A 42 -3.16 -12.01 9.64
N HIS A 43 -3.02 -12.79 10.72
CA HIS A 43 -2.88 -12.24 12.07
C HIS A 43 -1.58 -11.46 12.23
N VAL A 44 -1.62 -10.44 13.08
CA VAL A 44 -0.41 -9.86 13.67
C VAL A 44 0.11 -10.84 14.72
N TRP A 45 1.32 -11.33 14.51
CA TRP A 45 2.01 -12.21 15.43
C TRP A 45 2.89 -11.39 16.37
N GLU A 46 3.02 -11.82 17.61
CA GLU A 46 3.97 -11.28 18.58
C GLU A 46 4.87 -12.41 19.06
N LEU A 47 6.19 -12.20 19.01
CA LEU A 47 7.17 -13.09 19.61
C LEU A 47 7.87 -12.37 20.75
N ALA A 48 7.77 -12.92 21.96
CA ALA A 48 8.32 -12.31 23.16
C ALA A 48 8.97 -13.33 24.11
N SER A 49 10.08 -12.97 24.76
CA SER A 49 10.65 -13.74 25.87
C SER A 49 10.06 -13.33 27.21
N ASP A 50 10.07 -14.23 28.20
CA ASP A 50 9.50 -13.97 29.54
C ASP A 50 10.19 -12.81 30.28
N ASP A 51 11.46 -12.56 29.97
CA ASP A 51 12.28 -11.48 30.54
C ASP A 51 12.20 -10.17 29.74
N GLY A 52 11.44 -10.15 28.63
CA GLY A 52 11.25 -8.99 27.76
C GLY A 52 12.46 -8.60 26.90
N LYS A 53 13.55 -9.39 26.89
CA LYS A 53 14.71 -9.11 26.03
C LYS A 53 14.42 -9.31 24.55
N VAL A 54 13.53 -10.23 24.22
CA VAL A 54 12.99 -10.46 22.87
C VAL A 54 11.55 -9.97 22.88
N GLY A 55 11.17 -9.16 21.89
CA GLY A 55 9.82 -8.64 21.77
C GLY A 55 9.62 -7.94 20.44
N PHE A 56 8.92 -8.58 19.50
CA PHE A 56 8.59 -7.96 18.21
C PHE A 56 7.29 -8.51 17.65
N LYS A 57 6.61 -7.67 16.87
CA LYS A 57 5.41 -8.03 16.12
C LYS A 57 5.73 -8.19 14.65
N PHE A 58 5.06 -9.10 13.96
CA PHE A 58 5.22 -9.32 12.53
C PHE A 58 3.93 -9.86 11.91
N VAL A 59 3.78 -9.68 10.60
CA VAL A 59 2.73 -10.30 9.78
C VAL A 59 3.42 -11.16 8.73
N THR A 60 2.84 -12.31 8.35
CA THR A 60 3.35 -13.10 7.22
C THR A 60 2.22 -13.45 6.26
N SER A 61 2.40 -13.15 4.98
CA SER A 61 1.48 -13.48 3.89
C SER A 61 1.77 -14.85 3.27
N VAL A 62 3.03 -15.33 3.29
CA VAL A 62 3.42 -16.66 2.78
C VAL A 62 4.38 -17.41 3.74
N PRO A 63 4.74 -18.69 3.45
CA PRO A 63 5.80 -19.45 4.12
C PRO A 63 7.12 -18.67 4.29
N GLY A 64 7.65 -18.57 5.52
CA GLY A 64 8.95 -17.94 5.76
C GLY A 64 9.64 -18.38 7.05
N ASP A 65 10.94 -18.07 7.16
CA ASP A 65 11.81 -18.51 8.25
C ASP A 65 12.24 -17.32 9.13
N ILE A 66 12.04 -17.45 10.44
CA ILE A 66 12.38 -16.46 11.47
C ILE A 66 13.42 -17.10 12.39
N LYS A 67 14.57 -16.47 12.58
CA LYS A 67 15.64 -16.94 13.48
C LYS A 67 15.94 -15.88 14.52
N VAL A 68 15.74 -16.17 15.80
CA VAL A 68 16.14 -15.25 16.88
C VAL A 68 17.53 -15.60 17.37
N GLY A 69 18.46 -14.66 17.23
CA GLY A 69 19.89 -14.82 17.57
C GLY A 69 20.22 -14.52 19.03
N THR A 70 21.51 -14.57 19.35
CA THR A 70 22.04 -14.21 20.68
C THR A 70 22.00 -12.70 20.96
N ASP A 71 21.71 -11.89 19.95
CA ASP A 71 21.47 -10.44 20.03
C ASP A 71 20.00 -10.09 20.32
N PHE A 72 19.15 -11.11 20.52
CA PHE A 72 17.72 -10.98 20.78
C PHE A 72 16.93 -10.30 19.67
N GLN A 73 17.49 -10.21 18.46
CA GLN A 73 16.82 -9.69 17.28
C GLN A 73 16.39 -10.82 16.34
N PRO A 74 15.23 -10.69 15.67
CA PRO A 74 14.85 -11.61 14.62
C PRO A 74 15.67 -11.38 13.35
N VAL A 75 16.27 -12.45 12.84
CA VAL A 75 16.82 -12.55 11.50
C VAL A 75 15.83 -13.32 10.64
N PHE A 76 15.51 -12.77 9.50
CA PHE A 76 14.52 -13.33 8.61
C PHE A 76 15.19 -13.83 7.33
N THR A 77 15.03 -15.11 6.97
CA THR A 77 15.83 -15.74 5.90
C THR A 77 15.08 -15.95 4.58
N SER A 78 13.90 -15.33 4.38
CA SER A 78 13.12 -15.36 3.12
C SER A 78 12.65 -13.97 2.67
N PHE A 79 12.49 -13.83 1.34
CA PHE A 79 12.32 -12.62 0.51
C PHE A 79 11.01 -11.83 0.66
N GLU A 80 10.18 -12.08 1.68
CA GLU A 80 8.90 -11.36 1.82
C GLU A 80 8.93 -10.26 2.86
N GLU A 81 8.16 -9.21 2.57
CA GLU A 81 7.98 -8.00 3.36
C GLU A 81 7.58 -8.31 4.81
N LYS A 82 8.21 -7.61 5.75
CA LYS A 82 8.00 -7.78 7.19
C LYS A 82 7.78 -6.44 7.82
N ILE A 83 6.65 -6.32 8.51
CA ILE A 83 6.27 -5.10 9.20
C ILE A 83 6.51 -5.28 10.69
N VAL A 84 7.34 -4.42 11.28
CA VAL A 84 7.66 -4.38 12.71
C VAL A 84 7.27 -3.04 13.31
N GLN A 85 6.99 -3.00 14.62
CA GLN A 85 6.82 -1.74 15.33
C GLN A 85 8.20 -1.11 15.60
N ALA A 86 8.40 0.10 15.14
CA ALA A 86 9.56 0.94 15.42
C ALA A 86 9.15 2.20 16.23
N PRO A 87 10.10 2.99 16.76
CA PRO A 87 9.79 4.17 17.57
C PRO A 87 8.89 5.20 16.88
N ASP A 88 9.03 5.36 15.56
CA ASP A 88 8.32 6.38 14.80
C ASP A 88 7.05 5.84 14.10
N GLY A 89 6.78 4.53 14.17
CA GLY A 89 5.64 3.92 13.48
C GLY A 89 5.86 2.47 13.09
N LEU A 90 5.03 1.99 12.16
CA LEU A 90 5.25 0.69 11.53
C LEU A 90 6.41 0.81 10.54
N TRP A 91 7.28 -0.20 10.51
CA TRP A 91 8.43 -0.26 9.64
C TRP A 91 8.46 -1.56 8.85
N SER A 92 8.50 -1.47 7.54
CA SER A 92 8.52 -2.57 6.58
C SER A 92 9.94 -2.88 6.10
N SER A 93 10.27 -4.16 5.99
CA SER A 93 11.53 -4.60 5.36
C SER A 93 11.60 -4.34 3.86
N ALA A 94 10.47 -4.00 3.22
CA ALA A 94 10.38 -3.62 1.81
C ALA A 94 10.24 -2.10 1.61
N MET A 95 9.53 -1.41 2.51
CA MET A 95 9.12 -0.01 2.36
C MET A 95 9.65 0.94 3.45
N GLY A 96 10.34 0.44 4.47
CA GLY A 96 10.74 1.25 5.62
C GLY A 96 9.52 1.80 6.33
N TYR A 97 9.49 3.10 6.66
CA TYR A 97 8.28 3.72 7.23
C TYR A 97 7.15 3.96 6.21
N GLY A 98 7.38 3.65 4.92
CA GLY A 98 6.38 3.79 3.86
C GLY A 98 6.46 5.09 3.09
N LEU A 99 5.43 5.37 2.29
CA LEU A 99 5.30 6.57 1.47
C LEU A 99 5.26 7.81 2.37
N ILE A 100 6.07 8.81 2.05
CA ILE A 100 6.02 10.10 2.76
C ILE A 100 4.68 10.79 2.58
N ASP A 101 4.22 11.48 3.62
CA ASP A 101 3.04 12.32 3.59
C ASP A 101 3.40 13.72 4.11
N ALA A 102 3.25 14.73 3.26
CA ALA A 102 3.54 16.11 3.61
C ALA A 102 2.57 16.69 4.64
N GLU A 103 1.28 16.34 4.57
CA GLU A 103 0.26 16.81 5.51
C GLU A 103 0.52 16.27 6.91
N ALA A 104 0.74 14.96 7.03
CA ALA A 104 1.04 14.31 8.30
C ALA A 104 2.36 14.82 8.89
N SER A 105 3.40 14.93 8.07
CA SER A 105 4.73 15.41 8.52
C SER A 105 4.70 16.86 9.01
N LEU A 106 3.93 17.73 8.33
CA LEU A 106 3.78 19.15 8.67
C LEU A 106 2.69 19.38 9.73
N GLY A 107 1.82 18.40 10.00
CA GLY A 107 0.67 18.54 10.90
C GLY A 107 -0.36 19.55 10.38
N ILE A 108 -0.61 19.55 9.08
CA ILE A 108 -1.56 20.45 8.41
C ILE A 108 -2.77 19.67 7.88
N ALA A 109 -3.88 20.36 7.66
CA ALA A 109 -5.10 19.74 7.14
C ALA A 109 -5.05 19.59 5.61
N HIS A 110 -5.75 18.57 5.12
CA HIS A 110 -6.01 18.42 3.70
C HIS A 110 -6.81 19.61 3.15
N THR A 111 -6.27 20.26 2.12
CA THR A 111 -6.86 21.48 1.56
C THR A 111 -6.76 21.60 0.05
N LYS A 112 -5.90 20.83 -0.60
CA LYS A 112 -5.64 21.00 -2.03
C LYS A 112 -5.19 19.71 -2.71
N GLU A 113 -5.71 19.50 -3.90
CA GLU A 113 -5.21 18.54 -4.87
C GLU A 113 -4.97 19.19 -6.22
N LEU A 114 -4.03 18.64 -7.00
CA LEU A 114 -3.79 19.04 -8.38
C LEU A 114 -4.62 18.19 -9.36
N PRO A 115 -5.04 18.75 -10.52
CA PRO A 115 -5.85 18.03 -11.50
C PRO A 115 -5.04 16.97 -12.26
N MET A 116 -5.51 15.72 -12.30
CA MET A 116 -4.86 14.66 -13.08
C MET A 116 -5.03 14.88 -14.59
N ASN A 117 -3.93 15.13 -15.31
CA ASN A 117 -3.94 15.35 -16.76
C ASN A 117 -2.87 14.54 -17.54
N GLY A 118 -2.05 13.74 -16.85
CA GLY A 118 -1.06 12.82 -17.45
C GLY A 118 0.16 13.47 -18.11
N GLN A 119 0.34 14.79 -18.01
CA GLN A 119 1.43 15.52 -18.66
C GLN A 119 2.47 16.08 -17.69
N ASN A 120 2.39 15.74 -16.40
CA ASN A 120 3.24 16.29 -15.36
C ASN A 120 3.57 15.26 -14.26
N ASN A 121 4.11 15.72 -13.14
CA ASN A 121 4.36 14.91 -11.94
C ASN A 121 3.26 15.03 -10.87
N TYR A 122 2.05 15.46 -11.23
CA TYR A 122 1.00 15.74 -10.24
C TYR A 122 0.55 14.48 -9.49
N ALA A 123 0.55 13.32 -10.13
CA ALA A 123 0.20 12.06 -9.47
C ALA A 123 1.12 11.78 -8.27
N ALA A 124 2.43 11.94 -8.46
CA ALA A 124 3.41 11.80 -7.38
C ALA A 124 3.25 12.88 -6.30
N LEU A 125 2.97 14.14 -6.69
CA LEU A 125 2.75 15.24 -5.75
C LEU A 125 1.50 15.08 -4.91
N ASN A 126 0.40 14.63 -5.51
CA ASN A 126 -0.85 14.34 -4.81
C ASN A 126 -0.69 13.11 -3.90
N ALA A 127 0.01 12.07 -4.33
CA ALA A 127 0.24 10.87 -3.52
C ALA A 127 0.98 11.15 -2.19
N ILE A 128 1.78 12.22 -2.14
CA ILE A 128 2.45 12.67 -0.92
C ILE A 128 1.79 13.90 -0.28
N HIS A 129 0.62 14.30 -0.78
CA HIS A 129 -0.14 15.47 -0.32
C HIS A 129 0.64 16.80 -0.30
N ALA A 130 1.64 16.96 -1.16
CA ALA A 130 2.44 18.19 -1.25
C ALA A 130 1.62 19.47 -1.51
N PRO A 131 0.53 19.46 -2.32
CA PRO A 131 -0.19 20.69 -2.63
C PRO A 131 -0.81 21.41 -1.43
N SER A 132 -1.20 20.68 -0.39
CA SER A 132 -1.72 21.25 0.86
C SER A 132 -0.67 22.11 1.59
N ALA A 133 0.62 21.76 1.50
CA ALA A 133 1.69 22.58 2.07
C ALA A 133 1.76 23.97 1.44
N TRP A 134 1.61 24.06 0.12
CA TRP A 134 1.64 25.33 -0.60
C TRP A 134 0.39 26.16 -0.30
N ALA A 135 -0.78 25.52 -0.15
CA ALA A 135 -1.99 26.19 0.30
C ALA A 135 -1.82 26.78 1.71
N ALA A 136 -1.03 26.13 2.57
CA ALA A 136 -0.63 26.62 3.89
C ALA A 136 0.51 27.67 3.86
N GLY A 137 1.02 28.05 2.68
CA GLY A 137 2.12 29.02 2.53
C GLY A 137 3.51 28.46 2.83
N ILE A 138 3.66 27.14 2.86
CA ILE A 138 4.92 26.43 3.09
C ILE A 138 5.43 25.97 1.72
N THR A 139 6.49 26.62 1.23
CA THR A 139 7.01 26.48 -0.14
C THR A 139 8.50 26.17 -0.19
N GLY A 140 9.16 25.99 0.96
CA GLY A 140 10.61 25.81 1.09
C GLY A 140 11.39 27.12 1.14
N LYS A 141 10.68 28.26 1.23
CA LYS A 141 11.27 29.59 1.18
C LYS A 141 12.34 29.78 2.25
N GLY A 142 13.53 30.23 1.81
CA GLY A 142 14.67 30.53 2.69
C GLY A 142 15.50 29.31 3.08
N VAL A 143 15.19 28.13 2.52
CA VAL A 143 15.94 26.89 2.75
C VAL A 143 16.84 26.62 1.55
N LYS A 144 18.12 26.32 1.81
CA LYS A 144 19.07 25.86 0.79
C LYS A 144 19.13 24.33 0.75
N VAL A 145 18.97 23.77 -0.44
CA VAL A 145 19.10 22.35 -0.74
C VAL A 145 20.29 22.15 -1.67
N ALA A 146 21.29 21.40 -1.24
CA ALA A 146 22.42 21.03 -2.09
C ALA A 146 22.14 19.72 -2.83
N ILE A 147 22.43 19.71 -4.12
CA ILE A 147 22.36 18.52 -4.96
C ILE A 147 23.80 18.08 -5.23
N VAL A 148 24.19 16.95 -4.64
CA VAL A 148 25.55 16.37 -4.74
C VAL A 148 25.51 15.25 -5.78
N ASP A 149 25.91 15.56 -7.01
CA ASP A 149 25.68 14.71 -8.19
C ASP A 149 26.66 15.04 -9.34
N SER A 150 26.30 14.79 -10.59
CA SER A 150 27.10 14.97 -11.80
C SER A 150 27.03 16.38 -12.41
N GLY A 151 26.25 17.27 -11.81
CA GLY A 151 26.08 18.66 -12.22
C GLY A 151 24.71 18.93 -12.84
N ILE A 152 24.14 20.09 -12.56
CA ILE A 152 22.81 20.49 -13.06
C ILE A 152 22.94 21.17 -14.43
N ALA A 153 22.34 20.58 -15.47
CA ALA A 153 22.26 21.22 -16.77
C ALA A 153 21.41 22.50 -16.74
N ALA A 154 21.77 23.49 -17.54
CA ALA A 154 21.04 24.75 -17.62
C ALA A 154 19.61 24.55 -18.16
N ASN A 155 18.62 25.07 -17.44
CA ASN A 155 17.22 25.06 -17.84
C ASN A 155 16.47 26.25 -17.18
N PRO A 156 15.67 27.03 -17.94
CA PRO A 156 14.98 28.21 -17.42
C PRO A 156 14.11 27.99 -16.18
N GLU A 157 13.52 26.80 -16.00
CA GLU A 157 12.63 26.46 -14.87
C GLU A 157 13.32 26.48 -13.53
N ILE A 158 14.61 26.14 -13.51
CA ILE A 158 15.38 25.97 -12.27
C ILE A 158 16.57 26.91 -12.19
N SER A 159 17.00 27.54 -13.29
CA SER A 159 18.16 28.45 -13.29
C SER A 159 17.98 29.60 -12.29
N GLY A 160 16.76 30.11 -12.10
CA GLY A 160 16.46 31.14 -11.10
C GLY A 160 16.53 30.66 -9.64
N ARG A 161 16.60 29.35 -9.40
CA ARG A 161 16.68 28.73 -8.08
C ARG A 161 18.11 28.37 -7.67
N ILE A 162 19.04 28.23 -8.61
CA ILE A 162 20.44 27.92 -8.33
C ILE A 162 21.15 29.18 -7.82
N VAL A 163 21.58 29.16 -6.55
CA VAL A 163 22.21 30.33 -5.88
C VAL A 163 23.71 30.16 -5.64
N GLY A 164 24.27 29.01 -6.01
CA GLY A 164 25.70 28.73 -5.88
C GLY A 164 26.02 27.30 -6.32
N GLY A 165 27.29 27.01 -6.47
CA GLY A 165 27.76 25.67 -6.82
C GLY A 165 29.28 25.60 -6.96
N TYR A 166 29.79 24.38 -7.03
CA TYR A 166 31.21 24.10 -7.18
C TYR A 166 31.43 22.76 -7.87
N ASP A 167 32.48 22.66 -8.66
CA ASP A 167 32.88 21.46 -9.38
C ASP A 167 34.11 20.80 -8.74
N PHE A 168 33.90 19.67 -8.09
CA PHE A 168 34.96 18.82 -7.53
C PHE A 168 35.52 17.81 -8.53
N GLN A 169 34.83 17.57 -9.65
CA GLN A 169 35.32 16.71 -10.73
C GLN A 169 36.45 17.40 -11.48
N ASP A 170 36.28 18.66 -11.84
CA ASP A 170 37.25 19.43 -12.63
C ASP A 170 37.99 20.51 -11.79
N GLY A 171 37.53 20.79 -10.57
CA GLY A 171 38.22 21.64 -9.61
C GLY A 171 38.02 23.13 -9.83
N ASP A 172 36.84 23.55 -10.30
CA ASP A 172 36.50 24.94 -10.59
C ASP A 172 35.08 25.34 -10.11
N ASN A 173 34.61 26.51 -10.53
CA ASN A 173 33.30 27.05 -10.14
C ASN A 173 32.22 26.81 -11.21
N ASP A 174 32.42 25.91 -12.17
CA ASP A 174 31.45 25.56 -13.21
C ASP A 174 30.91 24.12 -13.01
N PRO A 175 29.89 23.93 -12.15
CA PRO A 175 29.31 22.62 -11.88
C PRO A 175 28.35 22.14 -13.00
N SER A 176 28.58 22.54 -14.24
CA SER A 176 27.82 22.06 -15.40
C SER A 176 28.15 20.59 -15.67
N PRO A 177 27.18 19.75 -16.03
CA PRO A 177 27.44 18.34 -16.30
C PRO A 177 28.21 18.15 -17.62
N ASP A 178 28.80 16.96 -17.77
CA ASP A 178 29.36 16.55 -19.05
C ASP A 178 28.25 16.22 -20.07
N ASN A 179 28.60 16.18 -21.36
CA ASN A 179 27.66 15.84 -22.44
C ASN A 179 27.35 14.32 -22.54
N GLY A 180 27.43 13.61 -21.42
CA GLY A 180 27.23 12.17 -21.33
C GLY A 180 25.76 11.75 -21.15
N ALA A 181 25.54 10.44 -20.98
CA ALA A 181 24.20 9.86 -20.85
C ALA A 181 23.39 10.37 -19.64
N TYR A 182 24.07 10.97 -18.64
CA TYR A 182 23.47 11.48 -17.42
C TYR A 182 23.41 13.02 -17.37
N ARG A 183 23.63 13.72 -18.50
CA ARG A 183 23.59 15.19 -18.59
C ARG A 183 22.34 15.81 -17.93
N ASP A 184 21.17 15.19 -18.13
CA ASP A 184 19.89 15.70 -17.64
C ASP A 184 19.46 15.15 -16.28
N HIS A 185 20.26 14.26 -15.68
CA HIS A 185 19.87 13.54 -14.48
C HIS A 185 19.66 14.49 -13.28
N SER A 186 20.67 15.31 -12.96
CA SER A 186 20.56 16.27 -11.86
C SER A 186 19.61 17.44 -12.15
N LEU A 187 19.33 17.72 -13.43
CA LEU A 187 18.27 18.65 -13.83
C LEU A 187 16.89 18.11 -13.44
N GLY A 188 16.62 16.83 -13.71
CA GLY A 188 15.40 16.17 -13.23
C GLY A 188 15.28 16.21 -11.70
N VAL A 189 16.36 15.86 -10.99
CA VAL A 189 16.41 15.93 -9.51
C VAL A 189 16.10 17.34 -9.00
N ALA A 190 16.75 18.35 -9.56
CA ALA A 190 16.55 19.76 -9.20
C ALA A 190 15.11 20.23 -9.44
N SER A 191 14.50 19.81 -10.55
CA SER A 191 13.13 20.18 -10.90
C SER A 191 12.10 19.62 -9.92
N ILE A 192 12.24 18.35 -9.50
CA ILE A 192 11.34 17.73 -8.52
C ILE A 192 11.45 18.42 -7.15
N ILE A 193 12.62 18.94 -6.81
CA ILE A 193 12.81 19.71 -5.56
C ILE A 193 12.17 21.10 -5.68
N ALA A 194 12.53 21.89 -6.70
CA ALA A 194 12.32 23.34 -6.67
C ALA A 194 11.86 23.97 -8.00
N ALA A 195 11.38 23.21 -8.98
CA ALA A 195 10.78 23.82 -10.18
C ALA A 195 9.60 24.74 -9.78
N SER A 196 9.50 25.89 -10.44
CA SER A 196 8.44 26.87 -10.19
C SER A 196 7.06 26.30 -10.51
N HIS A 197 6.02 26.82 -9.86
CA HIS A 197 4.62 26.50 -10.20
C HIS A 197 4.04 27.45 -11.25
N ASP A 198 4.89 28.20 -11.94
CA ASP A 198 4.48 29.05 -13.05
C ASP A 198 4.04 28.16 -14.21
N PRO A 199 2.75 28.16 -14.61
CA PRO A 199 2.23 27.17 -15.54
C PRO A 199 2.90 27.27 -16.91
N GLN A 200 3.53 26.18 -17.36
CA GLN A 200 3.91 26.03 -18.75
C GLN A 200 2.77 25.41 -19.57
N TYR A 201 2.61 25.85 -20.82
CA TYR A 201 1.63 25.25 -21.72
C TYR A 201 2.13 23.85 -22.16
N GLY A 202 1.54 22.79 -21.62
CA GLY A 202 1.82 21.40 -22.00
C GLY A 202 2.41 20.57 -20.86
N ARG A 203 3.50 19.84 -21.16
CA ARG A 203 4.22 19.05 -20.16
C ARG A 203 4.97 19.97 -19.21
N ASP A 204 4.99 19.62 -17.92
CA ASP A 204 5.62 20.44 -16.88
C ASP A 204 6.00 19.61 -15.64
N THR A 205 6.90 20.13 -14.82
CA THR A 205 7.29 19.56 -13.53
C THR A 205 7.15 20.61 -12.44
N MET A 206 6.38 20.32 -11.39
CA MET A 206 6.28 21.18 -10.22
C MET A 206 7.16 20.66 -9.09
N GLY A 207 7.94 21.56 -8.50
CA GLY A 207 8.77 21.23 -7.34
C GLY A 207 7.93 21.04 -6.07
N VAL A 208 8.35 20.14 -5.20
CA VAL A 208 7.76 19.97 -3.86
C VAL A 208 7.98 21.22 -3.01
N ALA A 209 9.15 21.84 -3.11
CA ALA A 209 9.58 23.04 -2.41
C ALA A 209 9.96 24.13 -3.42
N PRO A 210 8.99 24.71 -4.14
CA PRO A 210 9.24 25.58 -5.29
C PRO A 210 10.05 26.84 -4.95
N ASP A 211 10.07 27.30 -3.70
CA ASP A 211 10.83 28.48 -3.27
C ASP A 211 12.12 28.16 -2.52
N ALA A 212 12.52 26.88 -2.48
CA ALA A 212 13.85 26.51 -2.02
C ALA A 212 14.93 27.05 -2.97
N GLN A 213 16.11 27.30 -2.39
CA GLN A 213 17.31 27.67 -3.13
C GLN A 213 18.16 26.43 -3.35
N LEU A 214 18.73 26.27 -4.53
CA LEU A 214 19.55 25.12 -4.89
C LEU A 214 21.05 25.46 -4.87
N LEU A 215 21.86 24.53 -4.37
CA LEU A 215 23.31 24.52 -4.55
C LEU A 215 23.69 23.38 -5.49
N ASN A 216 24.35 23.68 -6.61
CA ASN A 216 24.79 22.69 -7.60
C ASN A 216 26.20 22.19 -7.24
N VAL A 217 26.31 20.98 -6.70
CA VAL A 217 27.58 20.41 -6.23
C VAL A 217 27.96 19.23 -7.12
N ARG A 218 28.79 19.51 -8.13
CA ARG A 218 29.27 18.49 -9.07
C ARG A 218 30.43 17.73 -8.44
N VAL A 219 30.24 16.43 -8.21
CA VAL A 219 31.24 15.52 -7.62
C VAL A 219 31.70 14.43 -8.58
N GLY A 220 30.99 14.25 -9.69
CA GLY A 220 31.30 13.25 -10.70
C GLY A 220 30.85 13.64 -12.11
N SER A 221 30.81 12.65 -12.98
CA SER A 221 30.39 12.77 -14.38
C SER A 221 29.47 11.62 -14.76
N SER A 222 29.12 11.50 -16.04
CA SER A 222 28.45 10.31 -16.56
C SER A 222 29.19 8.98 -16.33
N GLN A 223 30.48 9.02 -15.94
CA GLN A 223 31.29 7.86 -15.59
C GLN A 223 31.28 7.50 -14.10
N GLY A 224 30.57 8.29 -13.27
CA GLY A 224 30.51 8.12 -11.82
C GLY A 224 31.30 9.19 -11.06
N SER A 225 31.39 9.00 -9.74
CA SER A 225 32.03 9.91 -8.79
C SER A 225 33.06 9.17 -7.93
N SER A 226 34.05 9.89 -7.40
CA SER A 226 35.01 9.36 -6.43
C SER A 226 34.57 9.62 -4.98
N SER A 227 35.04 8.79 -4.04
CA SER A 227 34.86 8.98 -2.59
C SER A 227 35.36 10.35 -2.12
N THR A 228 36.51 10.79 -2.63
CA THR A 228 37.12 12.08 -2.31
C THR A 228 36.23 13.25 -2.73
N ASN A 229 35.68 13.21 -3.94
CA ASN A 229 34.82 14.28 -4.44
C ASN A 229 33.48 14.33 -3.68
N MET A 230 32.86 13.16 -3.41
CA MET A 230 31.64 13.10 -2.59
C MET A 230 31.87 13.70 -1.20
N THR A 231 32.97 13.30 -0.54
CA THR A 231 33.36 13.80 0.78
C THR A 231 33.52 15.33 0.79
N ALA A 232 34.23 15.86 -0.21
CA ALA A 232 34.46 17.31 -0.35
C ALA A 232 33.16 18.07 -0.66
N GLY A 233 32.33 17.53 -1.55
CA GLY A 233 31.04 18.11 -1.92
C GLY A 233 30.06 18.20 -0.75
N ILE A 234 29.93 17.14 0.06
CA ILE A 234 29.08 17.13 1.26
C ILE A 234 29.53 18.21 2.24
N ARG A 235 30.83 18.30 2.53
CA ARG A 235 31.37 19.32 3.45
C ARG A 235 31.16 20.74 2.91
N TRP A 236 31.43 20.95 1.63
CA TRP A 236 31.21 22.24 0.98
C TRP A 236 29.75 22.66 1.03
N ALA A 237 28.80 21.74 0.83
CA ALA A 237 27.37 22.04 0.94
C ALA A 237 27.00 22.57 2.34
N VAL A 238 27.49 21.90 3.39
CA VAL A 238 27.31 22.34 4.79
C VAL A 238 27.89 23.74 5.00
N ASP A 239 29.15 23.94 4.58
CA ASP A 239 29.86 25.22 4.75
C ASP A 239 29.22 26.38 3.98
N ASN A 240 28.47 26.08 2.91
CA ASN A 240 27.73 27.06 2.11
C ASN A 240 26.25 27.23 2.54
N GLY A 241 25.90 26.67 3.70
CA GLY A 241 24.65 26.91 4.40
C GLY A 241 23.49 26.04 3.91
N ALA A 242 23.76 24.89 3.30
CA ALA A 242 22.72 23.90 3.04
C ALA A 242 22.04 23.46 4.34
N LYS A 243 20.72 23.26 4.28
CA LYS A 243 19.94 22.58 5.33
C LYS A 243 19.52 21.17 4.94
N VAL A 244 19.54 20.91 3.64
CA VAL A 244 19.26 19.61 3.04
C VAL A 244 20.36 19.31 2.05
N ILE A 245 20.87 18.08 2.05
CA ILE A 245 21.74 17.54 1.02
C ILE A 245 20.98 16.39 0.35
N CYS A 246 20.76 16.47 -0.95
CA CYS A 246 20.20 15.39 -1.76
C CYS A 246 21.34 14.68 -2.50
N MET A 247 21.51 13.39 -2.25
CA MET A 247 22.55 12.55 -2.85
C MET A 247 21.92 11.44 -3.71
N PRO A 248 21.56 11.73 -4.98
CA PRO A 248 21.00 10.75 -5.91
C PRO A 248 22.09 9.87 -6.56
N LEU A 249 23.12 9.52 -5.80
CA LEU A 249 24.28 8.73 -6.22
C LEU A 249 24.15 7.28 -5.72
N GLN A 250 24.36 6.32 -6.62
CA GLN A 250 24.25 4.89 -6.31
C GLN A 250 25.53 4.12 -6.66
N SER A 251 25.71 2.98 -6.01
CA SER A 251 26.71 1.97 -6.36
C SER A 251 26.18 0.60 -5.93
N ASN A 252 26.56 -0.46 -6.62
CA ASN A 252 26.26 -1.83 -6.21
C ASN A 252 27.27 -2.36 -5.16
N SER A 253 28.20 -1.52 -4.69
CA SER A 253 29.15 -1.87 -3.63
C SER A 253 28.40 -2.33 -2.38
N PRO A 254 28.73 -3.51 -1.82
CA PRO A 254 28.20 -3.97 -0.54
C PRO A 254 29.00 -3.43 0.67
N GLN A 255 29.95 -2.52 0.45
CA GLN A 255 30.85 -2.00 1.47
C GLN A 255 30.57 -0.52 1.77
N ILE A 256 30.67 -0.15 3.04
CA ILE A 256 30.57 1.23 3.52
C ILE A 256 31.83 2.01 3.11
N ASP A 257 31.63 3.17 2.49
CA ASP A 257 32.68 4.14 2.18
C ASP A 257 32.89 5.06 3.39
N GLN A 258 33.91 4.75 4.22
CA GLN A 258 34.14 5.44 5.49
C GLN A 258 34.33 6.96 5.35
N PRO A 259 35.14 7.49 4.40
CA PRO A 259 35.22 8.94 4.18
C PRO A 259 33.86 9.61 3.91
N VAL A 260 32.98 8.96 3.14
CA VAL A 260 31.64 9.48 2.86
C VAL A 260 30.77 9.41 4.11
N GLN A 261 30.84 8.32 4.88
CA GLN A 261 30.17 8.20 6.18
C GLN A 261 30.57 9.34 7.13
N ASP A 262 31.86 9.64 7.24
CA ASP A 262 32.38 10.70 8.10
C ASP A 262 31.89 12.10 7.65
N ALA A 263 31.72 12.31 6.33
CA ALA A 263 31.16 13.54 5.80
C ALA A 263 29.66 13.68 6.07
N ILE A 264 28.89 12.58 5.97
CA ILE A 264 27.47 12.56 6.32
C ILE A 264 27.28 12.79 7.82
N HIS A 265 28.08 12.14 8.67
CA HIS A 265 28.10 12.41 10.11
C HIS A 265 28.41 13.87 10.41
N TYR A 266 29.39 14.45 9.71
CA TYR A 266 29.72 15.87 9.82
C TYR A 266 28.52 16.77 9.46
N ALA A 267 27.79 16.47 8.39
CA ALA A 267 26.58 17.22 8.02
C ALA A 267 25.50 17.14 9.11
N PHE A 268 25.26 15.96 9.66
CA PHE A 268 24.32 15.78 10.77
C PHE A 268 24.71 16.59 12.01
N GLN A 269 25.99 16.57 12.39
CA GLN A 269 26.52 17.38 13.51
C GLN A 269 26.37 18.89 13.28
N HIS A 270 26.29 19.34 12.03
CA HIS A 270 26.05 20.74 11.66
C HIS A 270 24.56 21.04 11.39
N ASN A 271 23.68 20.16 11.86
CA ASN A 271 22.23 20.32 11.79
C ASN A 271 21.70 20.37 10.34
N VAL A 272 22.27 19.53 9.47
CA VAL A 272 21.90 19.35 8.06
C VAL A 272 21.35 17.94 7.87
N VAL A 273 20.22 17.81 7.18
CA VAL A 273 19.64 16.50 6.85
C VAL A 273 20.21 16.03 5.51
N THR A 274 20.78 14.84 5.48
CA THR A 274 21.23 14.19 4.23
C THR A 274 20.18 13.18 3.79
N VAL A 275 19.70 13.33 2.55
CA VAL A 275 18.77 12.44 1.86
C VAL A 275 19.56 11.62 0.86
N VAL A 276 19.62 10.30 1.07
CA VAL A 276 20.40 9.36 0.24
C VAL A 276 19.44 8.40 -0.45
N ILE A 277 19.70 8.06 -1.70
CA ILE A 277 18.84 7.13 -2.45
C ILE A 277 19.24 5.68 -2.16
N GLY A 278 18.25 4.78 -2.04
CA GLY A 278 18.47 3.38 -1.67
C GLY A 278 19.25 2.54 -2.70
N GLY A 279 19.23 2.97 -3.97
CA GLY A 279 19.84 2.29 -5.12
C GLY A 279 18.85 1.47 -5.95
N ASN A 280 19.20 1.19 -7.21
CA ASN A 280 18.32 0.58 -8.21
C ASN A 280 18.82 -0.80 -8.68
N PHE A 281 19.09 -1.72 -7.74
CA PHE A 281 19.69 -3.03 -8.03
C PHE A 281 18.78 -4.21 -7.63
N SER A 282 17.50 -3.96 -7.34
CA SER A 282 16.55 -4.97 -6.86
C SER A 282 17.07 -5.76 -5.65
N SER A 283 17.87 -5.10 -4.81
CA SER A 283 18.52 -5.71 -3.64
C SER A 283 17.62 -5.67 -2.42
N PHE A 284 17.66 -6.71 -1.58
CA PHE A 284 16.99 -6.76 -0.27
C PHE A 284 17.67 -5.88 0.81
N THR A 285 18.58 -4.99 0.42
CA THR A 285 19.29 -4.08 1.32
C THR A 285 19.75 -2.87 0.52
N PRO A 286 19.94 -1.69 1.16
CA PRO A 286 20.68 -0.59 0.56
C PRO A 286 22.03 -1.06 0.02
N THR A 287 22.53 -0.34 -1.00
CA THR A 287 23.87 -0.53 -1.54
C THR A 287 24.57 0.82 -1.72
N GLY A 288 25.90 0.81 -1.83
CA GLY A 288 26.65 2.05 -2.02
C GLY A 288 26.47 3.03 -0.86
N PRO A 289 26.29 4.34 -1.12
CA PRO A 289 26.14 5.35 -0.07
C PRO A 289 25.00 5.07 0.92
N ALA A 290 23.92 4.43 0.49
CA ALA A 290 22.77 4.11 1.36
C ALA A 290 23.12 3.12 2.51
N LEU A 291 24.17 2.30 2.36
CA LEU A 291 24.62 1.43 3.46
C LEU A 291 24.99 2.21 4.73
N ILE A 292 25.35 3.48 4.57
CA ILE A 292 25.67 4.39 5.68
C ILE A 292 24.43 4.60 6.58
N GLY A 293 23.21 4.59 6.01
CA GLY A 293 21.95 4.69 6.76
C GLY A 293 21.82 3.62 7.84
N GLN A 294 22.19 2.38 7.52
CA GLN A 294 22.20 1.27 8.47
C GLN A 294 23.28 1.39 9.55
N ALA A 295 24.40 2.05 9.25
CA ALA A 295 25.52 2.23 10.17
C ALA A 295 25.28 3.38 11.16
N LEU A 296 24.79 4.52 10.69
CA LEU A 296 24.58 5.72 11.50
C LEU A 296 23.18 5.81 12.15
N LYS A 297 22.20 5.02 11.68
CA LYS A 297 20.88 4.83 12.29
C LYS A 297 20.21 6.12 12.79
N GLY A 298 19.81 6.98 11.85
CA GLY A 298 19.02 8.19 12.12
C GLY A 298 19.74 9.52 11.95
N GLU A 299 20.99 9.50 11.45
CA GLU A 299 21.73 10.72 11.08
C GLU A 299 21.48 11.18 9.63
N LEU A 300 20.90 10.30 8.82
CA LEU A 300 20.47 10.54 7.44
C LEU A 300 19.14 9.82 7.20
N ILE A 301 18.51 10.10 6.07
CA ILE A 301 17.30 9.40 5.62
C ILE A 301 17.54 8.78 4.23
N ASP A 302 17.26 7.49 4.13
CA ASP A 302 17.34 6.75 2.87
C ASP A 302 15.97 6.71 2.17
N VAL A 303 15.98 6.63 0.84
CA VAL A 303 14.77 6.71 0.03
C VAL A 303 14.66 5.56 -0.97
N GLY A 304 13.60 4.76 -0.83
CA GLY A 304 13.16 3.77 -1.82
C GLY A 304 12.18 4.36 -2.84
N ASN A 305 11.97 3.65 -3.94
CA ASN A 305 11.14 4.10 -5.06
C ASN A 305 9.77 3.42 -5.06
N TYR A 306 8.70 4.21 -4.95
CA TYR A 306 7.32 3.76 -4.80
C TYR A 306 6.54 3.85 -6.11
N ASP A 307 5.91 2.76 -6.48
CA ASP A 307 4.93 2.72 -7.55
C ASP A 307 3.55 3.05 -6.98
N ILE A 308 3.14 4.30 -7.17
CA ILE A 308 1.83 4.80 -6.74
C ILE A 308 0.66 4.10 -7.42
N MET A 309 0.90 3.42 -8.56
CA MET A 309 -0.14 2.70 -9.28
C MET A 309 -0.41 1.32 -8.67
N SER A 310 0.64 0.62 -8.24
CA SER A 310 0.53 -0.70 -7.60
C SER A 310 0.48 -0.65 -6.08
N GLY A 311 0.75 0.52 -5.47
CA GLY A 311 0.83 0.67 -4.03
C GLY A 311 2.04 -0.02 -3.40
N SER A 312 3.04 -0.40 -4.20
CA SER A 312 4.21 -1.21 -3.81
C SER A 312 5.52 -0.56 -4.28
N PRO A 313 6.70 -0.96 -3.75
CA PRO A 313 7.97 -0.55 -4.34
C PRO A 313 8.11 -0.97 -5.81
N PHE A 314 8.72 -0.13 -6.65
CA PHE A 314 9.15 -0.56 -7.98
C PHE A 314 10.15 -1.72 -7.87
N GLN A 315 10.11 -2.67 -8.80
CA GLN A 315 11.04 -3.80 -8.84
C GLN A 315 12.51 -3.35 -8.90
N SER A 316 12.79 -2.22 -9.53
CA SER A 316 14.13 -1.64 -9.61
C SER A 316 14.67 -1.22 -8.25
N SER A 317 13.79 -0.81 -7.32
CA SER A 317 14.16 -0.27 -6.02
C SER A 317 14.88 -1.33 -5.18
N ASN A 318 15.99 -0.94 -4.58
CA ASN A 318 16.48 -1.63 -3.40
C ASN A 318 15.47 -1.46 -2.24
N GLN A 319 15.54 -2.37 -1.29
CA GLN A 319 14.73 -2.41 -0.08
C GLN A 319 15.60 -2.07 1.14
N PRO A 320 15.02 -1.62 2.27
CA PRO A 320 15.78 -1.31 3.47
C PRO A 320 16.38 -2.56 4.15
N GLY A 321 15.79 -3.73 3.93
CA GLY A 321 16.22 -5.00 4.51
C GLY A 321 15.63 -5.24 5.89
N ALA A 322 16.29 -6.04 6.73
CA ALA A 322 15.65 -6.58 7.94
C ALA A 322 15.62 -5.62 9.15
N ASN A 323 16.50 -4.61 9.19
CA ASN A 323 16.74 -3.82 10.40
C ASN A 323 16.15 -2.42 10.26
N PRO A 324 15.32 -1.95 11.21
CA PRO A 324 14.80 -0.59 11.19
C PRO A 324 15.87 0.50 11.26
N PHE A 325 15.75 1.48 10.36
CA PHE A 325 16.43 2.77 10.36
C PHE A 325 15.58 3.77 9.58
N ALA A 326 16.03 5.02 9.48
CA ALA A 326 15.34 6.06 8.72
C ALA A 326 15.39 5.75 7.21
N TRP A 327 14.36 5.04 6.76
CA TRP A 327 14.07 4.74 5.36
C TRP A 327 12.61 5.06 5.09
N VAL A 328 12.35 5.81 4.02
CA VAL A 328 11.00 6.13 3.54
C VAL A 328 10.89 5.87 2.05
N MET A 329 9.67 5.93 1.53
CA MET A 329 9.38 5.78 0.13
C MET A 329 8.89 7.11 -0.45
N ALA A 330 9.22 7.35 -1.71
CA ALA A 330 8.60 8.37 -2.53
C ALA A 330 8.47 7.85 -3.96
N SER A 331 7.55 8.42 -4.73
CA SER A 331 7.42 8.06 -6.14
C SER A 331 8.49 8.72 -7.00
N SER A 332 8.81 8.12 -8.14
CA SER A 332 9.63 8.73 -9.20
C SER A 332 8.84 9.00 -10.48
N THR A 333 7.55 8.65 -10.51
CA THR A 333 6.73 8.69 -11.71
C THR A 333 6.39 10.13 -12.09
N GLY A 334 6.62 10.48 -13.36
CA GLY A 334 6.24 11.78 -13.89
C GLY A 334 7.14 12.27 -15.01
N TRP A 335 6.80 13.46 -15.49
CA TRP A 335 7.62 14.19 -16.45
C TRP A 335 8.70 14.99 -15.73
N VAL A 336 9.91 15.01 -16.29
CA VAL A 336 11.03 15.86 -15.87
C VAL A 336 11.62 16.62 -17.07
N PRO A 337 12.12 17.85 -16.88
CA PRO A 337 12.71 18.62 -17.96
C PRO A 337 14.03 18.00 -18.43
N ASN A 338 14.36 18.30 -19.68
CA ASN A 338 15.68 18.08 -20.24
C ASN A 338 16.30 19.41 -20.68
N SER A 339 17.61 19.40 -20.89
CA SER A 339 18.39 20.60 -21.23
C SER A 339 18.22 21.06 -22.68
N ASP A 340 17.48 20.31 -23.49
CA ASP A 340 17.04 20.73 -24.83
C ASP A 340 15.67 21.43 -24.79
N SER A 341 15.24 21.89 -23.59
CA SER A 341 13.97 22.59 -23.34
C SER A 341 12.72 21.74 -23.65
N GLY A 342 12.81 20.42 -23.50
CA GLY A 342 11.69 19.49 -23.57
C GLY A 342 11.49 18.73 -22.25
N TYR A 343 10.64 17.70 -22.28
CA TYR A 343 10.36 16.84 -21.14
C TYR A 343 10.44 15.36 -21.50
N THR A 344 10.91 14.56 -20.55
CA THR A 344 10.98 13.10 -20.61
C THR A 344 10.08 12.51 -19.54
N TYR A 345 9.22 11.56 -19.92
CA TYR A 345 8.38 10.83 -18.97
C TYR A 345 9.13 9.62 -18.43
N TRP A 346 9.00 9.42 -17.12
CA TRP A 346 9.47 8.23 -16.43
C TRP A 346 8.30 7.56 -15.74
N ASN A 347 8.06 6.30 -16.10
CA ASN A 347 7.19 5.44 -15.29
C ASN A 347 7.92 5.06 -14.00
N ASP A 348 9.12 4.53 -14.17
CA ASP A 348 10.09 4.25 -13.12
C ASP A 348 11.34 5.10 -13.40
N GLY A 349 11.51 6.20 -12.66
CA GLY A 349 12.69 7.07 -12.73
C GLY A 349 13.82 6.61 -11.81
N GLY A 350 13.64 5.49 -11.11
CA GLY A 350 14.52 5.00 -10.08
C GLY A 350 14.48 5.82 -8.79
N THR A 351 15.15 5.30 -7.76
CA THR A 351 15.34 5.96 -6.46
C THR A 351 15.98 7.35 -6.59
N SER A 352 16.76 7.61 -7.65
CA SER A 352 17.30 8.93 -7.99
C SER A 352 16.23 10.01 -8.12
N PHE A 353 15.04 9.67 -8.62
CA PHE A 353 13.92 10.62 -8.79
C PHE A 353 12.89 10.52 -7.65
N ALA A 354 12.97 9.49 -6.80
CA ALA A 354 12.22 9.43 -5.54
C ALA A 354 12.86 10.32 -4.45
N GLY A 355 14.19 10.23 -4.28
CA GLY A 355 14.98 11.05 -3.35
C GLY A 355 14.63 12.54 -3.31
N PRO A 356 14.52 13.25 -4.46
CA PRO A 356 14.20 14.67 -4.47
C PRO A 356 12.82 15.03 -3.90
N TYR A 357 11.82 14.13 -3.90
CA TYR A 357 10.56 14.41 -3.21
C TYR A 357 10.75 14.51 -1.69
N VAL A 358 11.55 13.61 -1.12
CA VAL A 358 11.92 13.63 0.30
C VAL A 358 12.77 14.86 0.62
N ALA A 359 13.72 15.23 -0.25
CA ALA A 359 14.52 16.46 -0.09
C ALA A 359 13.65 17.72 -0.12
N GLY A 360 12.64 17.76 -1.01
CA GLY A 360 11.65 18.83 -1.05
C GLY A 360 10.82 18.91 0.23
N LEU A 361 10.25 17.80 0.71
CA LEU A 361 9.52 17.74 1.98
C LEU A 361 10.40 18.20 3.15
N THR A 362 11.66 17.78 3.18
CA THR A 362 12.64 18.22 4.18
C THR A 362 12.80 19.74 4.16
N ALA A 363 12.82 20.38 2.99
CA ALA A 363 12.88 21.83 2.88
C ALA A 363 11.59 22.52 3.37
N LEU A 364 10.42 21.95 3.12
CA LEU A 364 9.15 22.45 3.67
C LEU A 364 9.17 22.41 5.21
N LEU A 365 9.66 21.30 5.78
CA LEU A 365 9.78 21.12 7.22
C LEU A 365 10.76 22.09 7.86
N TRP A 366 11.88 22.39 7.21
CA TRP A 366 12.84 23.41 7.67
C TRP A 366 12.24 24.82 7.66
N GLN A 367 11.44 25.17 6.65
CA GLN A 367 10.74 26.46 6.65
C GLN A 367 9.77 26.57 7.84
N GLN A 368 9.00 25.51 8.10
CA GLN A 368 8.03 25.49 9.20
C GLN A 368 8.72 25.44 10.58
N ASN A 369 9.86 24.75 10.69
CA ASN A 369 10.55 24.48 11.95
C ASN A 369 12.03 24.94 11.91
N PRO A 370 12.31 26.24 11.77
CA PRO A 370 13.67 26.74 11.53
C PRO A 370 14.65 26.51 12.69
N ASN A 371 14.14 26.25 13.90
CA ASN A 371 14.92 25.98 15.11
C ASN A 371 15.01 24.49 15.47
N ALA A 372 14.44 23.60 14.66
CA ALA A 372 14.50 22.16 14.91
C ALA A 372 15.93 21.62 14.71
N THR A 373 16.15 20.45 15.27
CA THR A 373 17.32 19.62 14.99
C THR A 373 17.09 18.75 13.74
N ALA A 374 18.15 18.34 13.07
CA ALA A 374 18.10 17.43 11.93
C ALA A 374 17.39 16.11 12.31
N ALA A 375 17.65 15.60 13.52
CA ALA A 375 16.96 14.43 14.06
C ALA A 375 15.45 14.65 14.24
N GLU A 376 15.00 15.84 14.63
CA GLU A 376 13.56 16.17 14.71
C GLU A 376 12.91 16.29 13.33
N ILE A 377 13.63 16.84 12.34
CA ILE A 377 13.15 16.90 10.97
C ILE A 377 13.03 15.49 10.38
N ILE A 378 14.05 14.63 10.53
CA ILE A 378 14.01 13.22 10.10
C ILE A 378 12.82 12.51 10.76
N ARG A 379 12.63 12.70 12.07
CA ARG A 379 11.51 12.08 12.80
C ARG A 379 10.14 12.53 12.31
N LYS A 380 9.99 13.82 11.96
CA LYS A 380 8.73 14.32 11.38
C LYS A 380 8.42 13.64 10.05
N ILE A 381 9.43 13.36 9.22
CA ILE A 381 9.27 12.63 7.97
C ILE A 381 8.90 11.16 8.24
N THR A 382 9.64 10.47 9.11
CA THR A 382 9.40 9.04 9.39
C THR A 382 8.08 8.79 10.10
N ALA A 383 7.67 9.66 11.02
CA ALA A 383 6.39 9.55 11.73
C ALA A 383 5.19 10.02 10.89
N GLY A 384 5.43 10.84 9.86
CA GLY A 384 4.42 11.25 8.90
C GLY A 384 4.24 10.24 7.77
N ALA A 385 5.24 9.41 7.48
CA ALA A 385 5.16 8.40 6.45
C ALA A 385 4.20 7.24 6.81
N GLU A 386 3.63 6.63 5.78
CA GLU A 386 2.68 5.52 5.93
C GLU A 386 2.93 4.42 4.90
N LEU A 387 2.71 3.16 5.30
CA LEU A 387 2.90 1.98 4.44
C LEU A 387 1.88 1.86 3.29
N GLY A 388 1.16 2.93 2.95
CA GLY A 388 -0.10 2.83 2.23
C GLY A 388 -1.15 2.15 3.11
N ASN A 389 -2.41 2.29 2.72
CA ASN A 389 -3.55 2.20 3.63
C ASN A 389 -3.71 0.93 4.47
N SER A 390 -3.51 1.10 5.78
CA SER A 390 -4.53 0.72 6.75
C SER A 390 -5.48 1.88 7.12
N LYS A 391 -5.51 3.02 6.38
CA LYS A 391 -6.43 4.15 6.71
C LYS A 391 -7.00 5.11 5.64
N ALA A 392 -6.73 4.99 4.35
CA ALA A 392 -7.36 5.79 3.28
C ALA A 392 -7.77 4.97 2.04
N LEU A 393 -8.40 3.82 2.24
CA LEU A 393 -9.17 3.17 1.17
C LEU A 393 -10.48 3.94 1.01
N GLY A 394 -10.40 5.06 0.29
CA GLY A 394 -11.52 5.91 -0.08
C GLY A 394 -11.70 6.07 -1.58
N GLU A 395 -10.62 6.11 -2.37
CA GLU A 395 -10.71 6.30 -3.82
C GLU A 395 -9.56 5.57 -4.53
N PHE A 396 -9.82 4.33 -4.98
CA PHE A 396 -8.96 3.68 -5.98
C PHE A 396 -9.27 4.25 -7.36
N GLN A 397 -8.29 4.85 -8.03
CA GLN A 397 -8.46 5.34 -9.40
C GLN A 397 -8.43 4.15 -10.38
N ALA A 398 -9.60 3.74 -10.86
CA ALA A 398 -9.74 2.68 -11.86
C ALA A 398 -9.16 3.09 -13.22
N GLY A 399 -8.54 2.13 -13.93
CA GLY A 399 -8.16 2.29 -15.33
C GLY A 399 -9.35 2.23 -16.30
N HIS A 400 -10.53 1.82 -15.82
CA HIS A 400 -11.81 1.86 -16.53
C HIS A 400 -12.93 2.16 -15.53
N ALA A 401 -13.62 3.28 -15.74
CA ALA A 401 -14.76 3.72 -14.93
C ALA A 401 -16.08 3.44 -15.67
N GLY A 402 -17.04 2.82 -14.98
CA GLY A 402 -18.39 2.56 -15.48
C GLY A 402 -19.39 3.68 -15.16
N THR A 403 -20.66 3.36 -15.22
CA THR A 403 -21.80 4.28 -15.05
C THR A 403 -22.59 3.95 -13.79
N ALA A 404 -23.78 4.53 -13.64
CA ALA A 404 -24.72 4.14 -12.58
C ALA A 404 -25.76 3.11 -13.06
N LEU A 405 -25.51 2.48 -14.20
CA LEU A 405 -26.34 1.46 -14.83
C LEU A 405 -25.53 0.17 -14.96
N ALA A 406 -26.19 -0.95 -15.30
CA ALA A 406 -25.50 -2.19 -15.58
C ALA A 406 -24.55 -2.05 -16.80
N ASP A 407 -23.26 -2.19 -16.55
CA ASP A 407 -22.20 -2.14 -17.53
C ASP A 407 -21.72 -3.55 -17.91
N THR A 408 -21.33 -3.71 -19.18
CA THR A 408 -20.73 -4.95 -19.67
C THR A 408 -19.43 -4.64 -20.38
N VAL A 409 -18.32 -5.04 -19.77
CA VAL A 409 -16.97 -4.68 -20.20
C VAL A 409 -16.15 -5.93 -20.51
N THR A 410 -15.21 -5.83 -21.45
CA THR A 410 -14.22 -6.89 -21.71
C THR A 410 -12.94 -6.61 -20.93
N ALA A 411 -12.49 -7.57 -20.14
CA ALA A 411 -11.29 -7.47 -19.35
C ALA A 411 -10.03 -7.33 -20.23
N VAL A 412 -9.32 -6.23 -20.01
CA VAL A 412 -7.95 -5.97 -20.43
C VAL A 412 -7.00 -6.36 -19.30
N ALA A 413 -5.95 -7.10 -19.61
CA ALA A 413 -4.94 -7.56 -18.65
C ALA A 413 -4.27 -6.37 -17.92
N GLY A 414 -4.07 -6.50 -16.61
CA GLY A 414 -3.35 -5.49 -15.81
C GLY A 414 -4.13 -4.19 -15.54
N THR A 415 -5.43 -4.15 -15.86
CA THR A 415 -6.29 -2.97 -15.72
C THR A 415 -7.14 -3.05 -14.45
N SER A 416 -7.30 -1.93 -13.74
CA SER A 416 -8.25 -1.80 -12.62
C SER A 416 -9.62 -1.31 -13.09
N TYR A 417 -10.69 -1.80 -12.51
CA TYR A 417 -12.09 -1.49 -12.86
C TYR A 417 -12.82 -0.95 -11.64
N ASP A 418 -13.55 0.14 -11.83
CA ASP A 418 -14.60 0.61 -10.94
C ASP A 418 -15.84 0.85 -11.80
N LEU A 419 -16.77 -0.09 -11.84
CA LEU A 419 -17.90 -0.01 -12.77
C LEU A 419 -19.08 0.80 -12.22
N GLY A 420 -18.94 1.35 -11.02
CA GLY A 420 -19.95 2.21 -10.42
C GLY A 420 -21.13 1.44 -9.84
N SER A 421 -22.29 2.06 -9.73
CA SER A 421 -23.45 1.36 -9.16
C SER A 421 -24.20 0.61 -10.25
N GLY A 422 -24.60 -0.63 -10.03
CA GLY A 422 -25.29 -1.40 -11.04
C GLY A 422 -25.21 -2.88 -10.72
N VAL A 423 -25.57 -3.71 -11.70
CA VAL A 423 -25.16 -5.12 -11.71
C VAL A 423 -24.23 -5.26 -12.90
N ASP A 424 -22.93 -5.18 -12.62
CA ASP A 424 -21.91 -5.02 -13.64
C ASP A 424 -21.23 -6.33 -13.98
N LEU A 425 -20.92 -6.51 -15.27
CA LEU A 425 -20.39 -7.73 -15.85
C LEU A 425 -19.04 -7.50 -16.53
N LEU A 426 -18.00 -8.17 -16.02
CA LEU A 426 -16.67 -8.17 -16.63
C LEU A 426 -16.39 -9.51 -17.36
N ASN A 427 -16.10 -9.43 -18.66
CA ASN A 427 -15.89 -10.58 -19.54
C ASN A 427 -14.40 -10.91 -19.74
N TYR A 428 -14.03 -12.14 -19.46
CA TYR A 428 -12.71 -12.71 -19.70
C TYR A 428 -12.73 -13.67 -20.88
N ALA A 429 -11.80 -13.51 -21.82
CA ALA A 429 -11.70 -14.35 -23.01
C ALA A 429 -11.23 -15.80 -22.73
N GLY A 430 -10.65 -16.07 -21.57
CA GLY A 430 -10.14 -17.39 -21.18
C GLY A 430 -11.09 -18.18 -20.29
N ALA A 431 -10.82 -19.48 -20.13
CA ALA A 431 -11.52 -20.33 -19.16
C ALA A 431 -11.18 -19.94 -17.71
N LYS A 432 -12.11 -20.12 -16.76
CA LYS A 432 -11.93 -19.74 -15.35
C LYS A 432 -10.70 -20.37 -14.70
N SER A 433 -10.32 -21.57 -15.15
CA SER A 433 -9.14 -22.29 -14.67
C SER A 433 -7.82 -21.54 -14.90
N ALA A 434 -7.77 -20.67 -15.91
CA ALA A 434 -6.63 -19.81 -16.22
C ALA A 434 -6.46 -18.63 -15.23
N PHE A 435 -7.46 -18.37 -14.38
CA PHE A 435 -7.48 -17.23 -13.48
C PHE A 435 -7.60 -17.65 -12.01
N THR A 436 -7.03 -16.88 -11.11
CA THR A 436 -7.34 -16.88 -9.68
C THR A 436 -8.22 -15.67 -9.38
N VAL A 437 -9.30 -15.85 -8.63
CA VAL A 437 -10.19 -14.77 -8.21
C VAL A 437 -10.14 -14.73 -6.69
N THR A 438 -9.81 -13.57 -6.13
CA THR A 438 -9.55 -13.39 -4.71
C THR A 438 -10.32 -12.18 -4.21
N ARG A 439 -11.08 -12.33 -3.12
CA ARG A 439 -11.64 -11.19 -2.38
C ARG A 439 -10.61 -10.63 -1.43
N ASN A 440 -10.36 -9.34 -1.53
CA ASN A 440 -9.46 -8.60 -0.66
C ASN A 440 -10.16 -8.24 0.65
N SER A 441 -9.38 -7.89 1.68
CA SER A 441 -9.92 -7.55 3.01
C SER A 441 -10.72 -6.25 3.03
N ASP A 442 -10.52 -5.39 2.04
CA ASP A 442 -11.24 -4.13 1.85
C ASP A 442 -12.57 -4.30 1.10
N GLY A 443 -12.89 -5.52 0.65
CA GLY A 443 -14.10 -5.83 -0.11
C GLY A 443 -13.93 -5.76 -1.63
N SER A 444 -12.80 -5.26 -2.14
CA SER A 444 -12.44 -5.32 -3.56
C SER A 444 -12.07 -6.75 -3.98
N TRP A 445 -11.90 -6.96 -5.29
CA TRP A 445 -11.54 -8.26 -5.86
C TRP A 445 -10.33 -8.17 -6.77
N ASP A 446 -9.45 -9.17 -6.69
CA ASP A 446 -8.35 -9.35 -7.62
C ASP A 446 -8.62 -10.56 -8.54
N VAL A 447 -8.47 -10.36 -9.84
CA VAL A 447 -8.46 -11.44 -10.84
C VAL A 447 -7.07 -11.54 -11.44
N VAL A 448 -6.34 -12.58 -11.07
CA VAL A 448 -4.97 -12.82 -11.50
C VAL A 448 -4.96 -13.84 -12.64
N ASN A 449 -4.42 -13.47 -13.78
CA ASN A 449 -4.14 -14.41 -14.87
C ASN A 449 -2.89 -15.23 -14.50
N LYS A 450 -3.02 -16.56 -14.49
CA LYS A 450 -1.92 -17.46 -14.09
C LYS A 450 -0.79 -17.56 -15.11
N ALA A 451 -1.04 -17.20 -16.36
CA ALA A 451 -0.07 -17.35 -17.43
C ALA A 451 0.92 -16.17 -17.50
N ASP A 452 0.41 -14.95 -17.37
CA ASP A 452 1.21 -13.71 -17.49
C ASP A 452 1.30 -12.93 -16.17
N HIS A 453 0.66 -13.41 -15.10
CA HIS A 453 0.62 -12.79 -13.77
C HIS A 453 0.00 -11.39 -13.74
N SER A 454 -0.69 -10.98 -14.82
CA SER A 454 -1.43 -9.73 -14.83
C SER A 454 -2.57 -9.78 -13.80
N VAL A 455 -2.76 -8.67 -13.09
CA VAL A 455 -3.79 -8.53 -12.06
C VAL A 455 -4.82 -7.51 -12.53
N ASN A 456 -6.09 -7.87 -12.47
CA ASN A 456 -7.19 -6.92 -12.54
C ASN A 456 -7.73 -6.67 -11.15
N HIS A 457 -7.67 -5.41 -10.70
CA HIS A 457 -8.28 -4.98 -9.45
C HIS A 457 -9.69 -4.48 -9.72
N LEU A 458 -10.68 -5.00 -9.02
CA LEU A 458 -12.10 -4.76 -9.26
C LEU A 458 -12.73 -4.14 -8.02
N VAL A 459 -13.35 -2.98 -8.23
CA VAL A 459 -14.21 -2.27 -7.29
C VAL A 459 -15.58 -2.14 -7.96
N ASN A 460 -16.67 -2.29 -7.22
CA ASN A 460 -18.03 -2.21 -7.75
C ASN A 460 -18.23 -3.04 -9.04
N VAL A 461 -18.00 -4.35 -8.94
CA VAL A 461 -18.25 -5.32 -10.01
C VAL A 461 -18.92 -6.55 -9.39
N GLU A 462 -20.09 -6.95 -9.91
CA GLU A 462 -20.91 -8.01 -9.30
C GLU A 462 -20.73 -9.37 -10.00
N ARG A 463 -20.37 -9.37 -11.29
CA ARG A 463 -20.37 -10.56 -12.15
C ARG A 463 -19.09 -10.68 -12.99
N LEU A 464 -18.56 -11.89 -13.06
CA LEU A 464 -17.45 -12.25 -13.96
C LEU A 464 -17.91 -13.32 -14.95
N GLN A 465 -17.73 -13.09 -16.25
CA GLN A 465 -17.98 -14.08 -17.30
C GLN A 465 -16.65 -14.61 -17.84
N PHE A 466 -16.43 -15.91 -17.78
CA PHE A 466 -15.30 -16.59 -18.42
C PHE A 466 -15.79 -17.37 -19.65
N ALA A 467 -14.87 -17.88 -20.46
CA ALA A 467 -15.22 -18.64 -21.67
C ALA A 467 -16.05 -19.91 -21.39
N ASP A 468 -15.94 -20.48 -20.18
CA ASP A 468 -16.54 -21.76 -19.79
C ASP A 468 -17.56 -21.67 -18.65
N THR A 469 -17.57 -20.59 -17.87
CA THR A 469 -18.46 -20.43 -16.71
C THR A 469 -18.61 -18.96 -16.31
N ALA A 470 -19.62 -18.65 -15.49
CA ALA A 470 -19.80 -17.34 -14.88
C ALA A 470 -19.68 -17.43 -13.36
N LEU A 471 -19.14 -16.37 -12.73
CA LEU A 471 -19.05 -16.22 -11.28
C LEU A 471 -19.84 -15.00 -10.81
N ALA A 472 -20.58 -15.18 -9.72
CA ALA A 472 -21.13 -14.12 -8.89
C ALA A 472 -20.14 -13.79 -7.77
N ILE A 473 -19.80 -12.50 -7.60
CA ILE A 473 -18.82 -12.03 -6.59
C ILE A 473 -19.40 -11.01 -5.60
N ASP A 474 -20.64 -10.59 -5.80
CA ASP A 474 -21.52 -9.85 -4.88
C ASP A 474 -22.13 -10.79 -3.80
N VAL A 475 -21.28 -11.30 -2.91
CA VAL A 475 -21.61 -12.35 -1.93
C VAL A 475 -21.85 -11.84 -0.51
N GLY A 476 -21.56 -10.57 -0.24
CA GLY A 476 -21.67 -9.90 1.05
C GLY A 476 -23.11 -9.61 1.50
N LYS A 477 -23.23 -8.83 2.57
CA LYS A 477 -24.52 -8.38 3.12
C LYS A 477 -25.05 -7.23 2.27
N GLY A 478 -26.30 -7.31 1.79
CA GLY A 478 -26.85 -6.33 0.85
C GLY A 478 -26.40 -6.54 -0.59
N GLU A 479 -25.64 -7.60 -0.87
CA GLU A 479 -25.16 -7.97 -2.20
C GLU A 479 -26.05 -9.10 -2.75
N LEU A 480 -26.67 -8.86 -3.91
CA LEU A 480 -27.89 -9.55 -4.35
C LEU A 480 -27.72 -11.07 -4.48
N ALA A 481 -26.62 -11.55 -5.07
CA ALA A 481 -26.42 -12.99 -5.27
C ALA A 481 -26.18 -13.72 -3.94
N GLY A 482 -25.44 -13.10 -3.03
CA GLY A 482 -25.27 -13.59 -1.67
C GLY A 482 -26.60 -13.73 -0.93
N GLU A 483 -27.50 -12.76 -1.07
CA GLU A 483 -28.83 -12.78 -0.44
C GLU A 483 -29.67 -13.98 -0.91
N VAL A 484 -29.73 -14.25 -2.23
CA VAL A 484 -30.46 -15.42 -2.77
C VAL A 484 -29.87 -16.72 -2.21
N TYR A 485 -28.54 -16.84 -2.22
CA TYR A 485 -27.86 -18.04 -1.75
C TYR A 485 -28.18 -18.32 -0.27
N ARG A 486 -28.11 -17.29 0.57
CA ARG A 486 -28.43 -17.38 2.00
C ARG A 486 -29.91 -17.67 2.23
N LEU A 487 -30.80 -17.10 1.43
CA LEU A 487 -32.24 -17.35 1.55
C LEU A 487 -32.61 -18.79 1.20
N TYR A 488 -31.97 -19.41 0.19
CA TYR A 488 -32.14 -20.85 -0.10
C TYR A 488 -31.76 -21.72 1.10
N GLN A 489 -30.64 -21.41 1.76
CA GLN A 489 -30.25 -22.14 2.95
C GLN A 489 -31.25 -21.93 4.08
N ALA A 490 -31.64 -20.68 4.37
CA ALA A 490 -32.60 -20.37 5.42
C ALA A 490 -33.95 -21.06 5.20
N ALA A 491 -34.49 -20.98 3.99
CA ALA A 491 -35.83 -21.43 3.66
C ALA A 491 -35.90 -22.92 3.35
N LEU A 492 -34.89 -23.51 2.71
CA LEU A 492 -34.97 -24.87 2.16
C LEU A 492 -33.88 -25.81 2.70
N GLY A 493 -32.94 -25.29 3.51
CA GLY A 493 -31.89 -26.10 4.15
C GLY A 493 -30.89 -26.70 3.17
N ARG A 494 -30.78 -26.15 1.95
CA ARG A 494 -29.89 -26.66 0.89
C ARG A 494 -29.20 -25.55 0.13
N THR A 495 -28.10 -25.92 -0.54
CA THR A 495 -27.48 -25.08 -1.57
C THR A 495 -28.46 -24.89 -2.74
N PRO A 496 -28.57 -23.68 -3.31
CA PRO A 496 -29.35 -23.44 -4.52
C PRO A 496 -28.94 -24.37 -5.66
N ASP A 497 -29.91 -24.81 -6.44
CA ASP A 497 -29.61 -25.40 -7.74
C ASP A 497 -29.28 -24.28 -8.75
N PRO A 498 -28.42 -24.52 -9.75
CA PRO A 498 -27.96 -23.45 -10.65
C PRO A 498 -29.09 -22.72 -11.38
N ALA A 499 -30.14 -23.43 -11.80
CA ALA A 499 -31.25 -22.82 -12.55
C ALA A 499 -32.13 -21.93 -11.66
N GLY A 500 -32.48 -22.41 -10.46
CA GLY A 500 -33.21 -21.63 -9.47
C GLY A 500 -32.43 -20.41 -9.01
N LEU A 501 -31.14 -20.58 -8.73
CA LEU A 501 -30.24 -19.50 -8.32
C LEU A 501 -30.24 -18.36 -9.34
N SER A 502 -30.05 -18.69 -10.62
CA SER A 502 -30.04 -17.70 -11.70
C SER A 502 -31.39 -17.03 -11.93
N PHE A 503 -32.49 -17.77 -11.78
CA PHE A 503 -33.84 -17.19 -11.87
C PHE A 503 -34.07 -16.12 -10.80
N TRP A 504 -33.72 -16.43 -9.54
CA TRP A 504 -33.94 -15.50 -8.42
C TRP A 504 -32.95 -14.35 -8.38
N MET A 505 -31.70 -14.57 -8.80
CA MET A 505 -30.74 -13.48 -9.03
C MET A 505 -31.28 -12.50 -10.08
N ASN A 506 -31.73 -13.01 -11.24
CA ASN A 506 -32.34 -12.18 -12.27
C ASN A 506 -33.57 -11.42 -11.77
N ALA A 507 -34.40 -12.03 -10.92
CA ALA A 507 -35.55 -11.36 -10.31
C ALA A 507 -35.14 -10.20 -9.39
N LEU A 508 -34.10 -10.38 -8.55
CA LEU A 508 -33.54 -9.31 -7.70
C LEU A 508 -32.92 -8.19 -8.54
N ASP A 509 -32.14 -8.54 -9.55
CA ASP A 509 -31.48 -7.58 -10.46
C ASP A 509 -32.52 -6.67 -11.15
N HIS A 510 -33.76 -7.15 -11.32
CA HIS A 510 -34.90 -6.41 -11.89
C HIS A 510 -35.87 -5.84 -10.84
N GLY A 511 -35.46 -5.73 -9.59
CA GLY A 511 -36.16 -5.00 -8.54
C GLY A 511 -37.18 -5.80 -7.72
N THR A 512 -37.20 -7.13 -7.85
CA THR A 512 -37.95 -7.98 -6.89
C THR A 512 -37.27 -7.88 -5.52
N SER A 513 -38.02 -7.74 -4.43
CA SER A 513 -37.42 -7.68 -3.09
C SER A 513 -37.12 -9.07 -2.55
N LEU A 514 -36.07 -9.20 -1.72
CA LEU A 514 -35.74 -10.45 -1.03
C LEU A 514 -36.91 -11.00 -0.21
N ASP A 515 -37.70 -10.13 0.40
CA ASP A 515 -38.91 -10.46 1.15
C ASP A 515 -40.04 -11.02 0.25
N GLN A 516 -40.15 -10.57 -1.01
CA GLN A 516 -41.05 -11.19 -1.98
C GLN A 516 -40.57 -12.59 -2.38
N ILE A 517 -39.27 -12.77 -2.62
CA ILE A 517 -38.69 -14.09 -2.91
C ILE A 517 -38.91 -15.05 -1.74
N ALA A 518 -38.74 -14.57 -0.51
CA ALA A 518 -39.00 -15.35 0.70
C ALA A 518 -40.49 -15.76 0.81
N ARG A 519 -41.43 -14.89 0.43
CA ARG A 519 -42.85 -15.27 0.33
C ARG A 519 -43.09 -16.35 -0.72
N ASP A 520 -42.44 -16.26 -1.87
CA ASP A 520 -42.58 -17.23 -2.95
C ASP A 520 -41.99 -18.59 -2.54
N PHE A 521 -40.89 -18.59 -1.76
CA PHE A 521 -40.35 -19.81 -1.15
C PHE A 521 -41.33 -20.42 -0.16
N VAL A 522 -41.90 -19.63 0.76
CA VAL A 522 -42.91 -20.11 1.72
C VAL A 522 -44.14 -20.67 1.01
N ALA A 523 -44.55 -20.08 -0.11
CA ALA A 523 -45.68 -20.53 -0.92
C ALA A 523 -45.36 -21.74 -1.82
N SER A 524 -44.09 -22.15 -1.91
CA SER A 524 -43.67 -23.22 -2.81
C SER A 524 -44.11 -24.61 -2.34
N ALA A 525 -44.28 -25.52 -3.31
CA ALA A 525 -44.52 -26.93 -3.01
C ALA A 525 -43.35 -27.58 -2.26
N GLU A 526 -42.11 -27.11 -2.49
CA GLU A 526 -40.92 -27.61 -1.81
C GLU A 526 -40.94 -27.27 -0.32
N PHE A 527 -41.22 -26.01 0.02
CA PHE A 527 -41.35 -25.57 1.41
C PHE A 527 -42.49 -26.29 2.13
N THR A 528 -43.63 -26.45 1.46
CA THR A 528 -44.76 -27.24 1.96
C THR A 528 -44.38 -28.72 2.16
N GLY A 529 -43.54 -29.28 1.30
CA GLY A 529 -43.03 -30.65 1.43
C GLY A 529 -42.07 -30.82 2.62
N LEU A 530 -41.25 -29.81 2.92
CA LEU A 530 -40.29 -29.82 4.03
C LEU A 530 -40.95 -29.60 5.39
N TYR A 531 -41.90 -28.67 5.49
CA TYR A 531 -42.44 -28.21 6.77
C TYR A 531 -43.94 -28.49 6.96
N GLY A 532 -44.61 -29.03 5.95
CA GLY A 532 -46.05 -29.23 5.92
C GLY A 532 -46.82 -27.97 5.48
N ALA A 533 -48.12 -28.11 5.22
CA ALA A 533 -48.95 -27.00 4.72
C ALA A 533 -49.20 -25.89 5.76
N ASN A 534 -49.07 -26.22 7.06
CA ASN A 534 -49.27 -25.28 8.16
C ASN A 534 -48.31 -25.66 9.32
N PRO A 535 -47.00 -25.39 9.19
CA PRO A 535 -46.05 -25.65 10.26
C PRO A 535 -46.39 -24.83 11.51
N SER A 536 -46.13 -25.38 12.69
CA SER A 536 -46.24 -24.58 13.92
C SER A 536 -45.11 -23.56 13.99
N ASN A 537 -45.33 -22.43 14.68
CA ASN A 537 -44.30 -21.39 14.87
C ASN A 537 -43.01 -21.96 15.46
N VAL A 538 -43.13 -22.90 16.41
CA VAL A 538 -41.98 -23.60 17.02
C VAL A 538 -41.23 -24.44 16.00
N ALA A 539 -41.93 -25.17 15.14
CA ALA A 539 -41.30 -26.00 14.10
C ALA A 539 -40.57 -25.13 13.06
N LEU A 540 -41.20 -24.02 12.66
CA LEU A 540 -40.61 -23.08 11.70
C LEU A 540 -39.35 -22.41 12.24
N VAL A 541 -39.37 -21.89 13.48
CA VAL A 541 -38.19 -21.30 14.12
C VAL A 541 -37.09 -22.34 14.30
N SER A 542 -37.43 -23.55 14.76
CA SER A 542 -36.45 -24.62 14.94
C SER A 542 -35.78 -25.03 13.62
N ALA A 543 -36.55 -25.06 12.52
CA ALA A 543 -36.02 -25.31 11.19
C ALA A 543 -35.05 -24.21 10.74
N ALA A 544 -35.41 -22.94 10.90
CA ALA A 544 -34.54 -21.82 10.54
C ALA A 544 -33.20 -21.88 11.31
N TYR A 545 -33.24 -22.13 12.63
CA TYR A 545 -32.04 -22.35 13.44
C TYR A 545 -31.18 -23.51 12.94
N SER A 546 -31.80 -24.66 12.64
CA SER A 546 -31.07 -25.84 12.16
C SER A 546 -30.44 -25.60 10.78
N ASN A 547 -31.15 -24.90 9.90
CA ASN A 547 -30.75 -24.67 8.53
C ASN A 547 -29.51 -23.76 8.43
N VAL A 548 -29.49 -22.66 9.18
CA VAL A 548 -28.45 -21.61 9.02
C VAL A 548 -27.43 -21.55 10.16
N LEU A 549 -27.84 -21.93 11.38
CA LEU A 549 -26.99 -21.87 12.57
C LEU A 549 -26.48 -23.27 12.97
N HIS A 550 -26.98 -24.32 12.31
CA HIS A 550 -26.58 -25.71 12.52
C HIS A 550 -26.70 -26.16 14.00
N ARG A 551 -27.67 -25.60 14.72
CA ARG A 551 -27.94 -25.89 16.13
C ARG A 551 -29.43 -25.77 16.43
N HIS A 552 -29.85 -26.36 17.54
CA HIS A 552 -31.17 -26.10 18.08
C HIS A 552 -31.24 -24.72 18.74
N PRO A 553 -32.40 -24.05 18.73
CA PRO A 553 -32.58 -22.84 19.52
C PRO A 553 -32.52 -23.18 21.01
N ASP A 554 -31.88 -22.30 21.79
CA ASP A 554 -32.07 -22.29 23.23
C ASP A 554 -33.49 -21.79 23.59
N ALA A 555 -33.89 -21.95 24.85
CA ALA A 555 -35.24 -21.65 25.30
C ALA A 555 -35.61 -20.17 25.12
N GLU A 556 -34.67 -19.25 25.32
CA GLU A 556 -34.90 -17.80 25.22
C GLU A 556 -35.00 -17.35 23.76
N GLY A 557 -34.09 -17.83 22.90
CA GLY A 557 -34.12 -17.58 21.47
C GLY A 557 -35.39 -18.13 20.82
N LEU A 558 -35.79 -19.37 21.16
CA LEU A 558 -37.05 -19.92 20.66
C LEU A 558 -38.25 -19.07 21.09
N ALA A 559 -38.31 -18.66 22.35
CA ALA A 559 -39.40 -17.83 22.87
C ALA A 559 -39.45 -16.46 22.17
N PHE A 560 -38.31 -15.82 21.97
CA PHE A 560 -38.20 -14.53 21.29
C PHE A 560 -38.77 -14.57 19.87
N TRP A 561 -38.35 -15.54 19.05
CA TRP A 561 -38.80 -15.61 17.66
C TRP A 561 -40.27 -16.03 17.53
N VAL A 562 -40.73 -16.97 18.39
CA VAL A 562 -42.14 -17.36 18.42
C VAL A 562 -43.03 -16.20 18.85
N ASP A 563 -42.61 -15.41 19.83
CA ASP A 563 -43.31 -14.20 20.25
C ASP A 563 -43.38 -13.17 19.12
N GLY A 564 -42.28 -12.97 18.39
CA GLY A 564 -42.25 -12.11 17.20
C GLY A 564 -43.27 -12.53 16.14
N ILE A 565 -43.39 -13.83 15.86
CA ILE A 565 -44.39 -14.36 14.91
C ILE A 565 -45.81 -14.13 15.44
N ASN A 566 -46.05 -14.37 16.73
CA ASN A 566 -47.37 -14.13 17.35
C ASN A 566 -47.77 -12.65 17.30
N HIS A 567 -46.80 -11.73 17.24
CA HIS A 567 -47.00 -10.29 17.13
C HIS A 567 -46.86 -9.74 15.70
N GLY A 568 -46.92 -10.60 14.67
CA GLY A 568 -47.08 -10.18 13.28
C GLY A 568 -45.84 -10.32 12.39
N LEU A 569 -44.74 -10.92 12.87
CA LEU A 569 -43.64 -11.32 11.99
C LEU A 569 -44.09 -12.47 11.08
N SER A 570 -44.04 -12.26 9.76
CA SER A 570 -44.37 -13.30 8.79
C SER A 570 -43.29 -14.38 8.72
N ALA A 571 -43.64 -15.58 8.25
CA ALA A 571 -42.66 -16.64 7.98
C ALA A 571 -41.56 -16.17 7.01
N ALA A 572 -41.92 -15.40 5.97
CA ALA A 572 -40.96 -14.79 5.05
C ALA A 572 -40.03 -13.81 5.77
N GLY A 573 -40.57 -12.97 6.65
CA GLY A 573 -39.80 -12.02 7.45
C GLY A 573 -38.84 -12.72 8.43
N LEU A 574 -39.25 -13.85 9.01
CA LEU A 574 -38.37 -14.70 9.80
C LEU A 574 -37.19 -15.20 8.95
N LEU A 575 -37.46 -15.77 7.77
CA LEU A 575 -36.43 -16.32 6.91
C LEU A 575 -35.41 -15.28 6.45
N VAL A 576 -35.86 -14.08 6.10
CA VAL A 576 -34.97 -12.95 5.75
C VAL A 576 -34.08 -12.56 6.94
N GLN A 577 -34.63 -12.51 8.16
CA GLN A 577 -33.84 -12.18 9.35
C GLN A 577 -32.80 -13.25 9.68
N PHE A 578 -33.12 -14.53 9.49
CA PHE A 578 -32.15 -15.61 9.66
C PHE A 578 -31.11 -15.64 8.53
N SER A 579 -31.52 -15.43 7.28
CA SER A 579 -30.62 -15.43 6.13
C SER A 579 -29.57 -14.32 6.25
N GLU A 580 -29.98 -13.12 6.66
CA GLU A 580 -29.10 -11.95 6.80
C GLU A 580 -28.57 -11.74 8.24
N SER A 581 -28.70 -12.76 9.09
CA SER A 581 -28.10 -12.75 10.43
C SER A 581 -26.57 -12.74 10.34
N ALA A 582 -25.92 -12.08 11.29
CA ALA A 582 -24.44 -11.99 11.32
C ALA A 582 -23.77 -13.39 11.38
N GLU A 583 -24.38 -14.34 12.12
CA GLU A 583 -23.89 -15.71 12.24
C GLU A 583 -24.01 -16.46 10.89
N ASN A 584 -25.15 -16.33 10.18
CA ASN A 584 -25.30 -16.97 8.87
C ASN A 584 -24.41 -16.34 7.80
N LEU A 585 -24.25 -15.02 7.79
CA LEU A 585 -23.31 -14.33 6.90
C LEU A 585 -21.88 -14.87 7.06
N GLN A 586 -21.42 -15.09 8.29
CA GLN A 586 -20.11 -15.69 8.57
C GLN A 586 -20.02 -17.16 8.15
N ASN A 587 -21.08 -17.93 8.35
CA ASN A 587 -21.12 -19.34 7.94
C ASN A 587 -21.06 -19.49 6.42
N VAL A 588 -21.85 -18.68 5.71
CA VAL A 588 -21.96 -18.73 4.26
C VAL A 588 -20.75 -18.11 3.57
N ALA A 589 -20.11 -17.09 4.17
CA ALA A 589 -18.86 -16.53 3.67
C ALA A 589 -17.73 -17.59 3.59
N LYS A 590 -17.75 -18.65 4.40
CA LYS A 590 -16.79 -19.77 4.28
C LYS A 590 -17.02 -20.64 3.04
N VAL A 591 -18.22 -20.58 2.46
CA VAL A 591 -18.64 -21.39 1.31
C VAL A 591 -18.55 -20.59 0.01
N ILE A 592 -19.04 -19.34 0.04
CA ILE A 592 -19.14 -18.48 -1.16
C ILE A 592 -18.30 -17.21 -1.10
N GLY A 593 -17.47 -17.01 -0.06
CA GLY A 593 -16.73 -15.76 0.15
C GLY A 593 -15.69 -15.44 -0.93
N GLN A 594 -15.41 -16.38 -1.83
CA GLN A 594 -14.57 -16.19 -3.03
C GLN A 594 -15.40 -16.19 -4.33
N GLY A 595 -16.70 -15.91 -4.21
CA GLY A 595 -17.68 -16.01 -5.29
C GLY A 595 -18.19 -17.43 -5.47
N PHE A 596 -19.21 -17.57 -6.31
CA PHE A 596 -19.77 -18.88 -6.67
C PHE A 596 -20.16 -18.92 -8.13
N ALA A 597 -20.10 -20.13 -8.72
CA ALA A 597 -20.48 -20.32 -10.10
C ALA A 597 -22.00 -20.32 -10.28
N TYR A 598 -22.46 -19.70 -11.35
CA TYR A 598 -23.87 -19.68 -11.74
C TYR A 598 -24.00 -19.80 -13.26
N THR A 599 -25.21 -20.05 -13.75
CA THR A 599 -25.50 -20.09 -15.19
C THR A 599 -26.24 -18.82 -15.57
N PRO A 600 -25.68 -17.90 -16.37
CA PRO A 600 -26.37 -16.66 -16.73
C PRO A 600 -27.78 -16.92 -17.24
N TYR A 601 -28.75 -16.18 -16.72
CA TYR A 601 -30.15 -16.27 -17.18
C TYR A 601 -30.23 -15.72 -18.60
N SER A 602 -30.88 -16.46 -19.51
CA SER A 602 -30.96 -16.18 -20.95
C SER A 602 -32.35 -15.78 -21.40
#